data_AF-A0A1I0E4T5-F1
#
_entry.id   AF-A0A1I0E4T5-F1
#
_cell.length_a   1.000
_cell.length_b   1.000
_cell.length_c   1.000
_cell.angle_alpha   90.00
_cell.angle_beta   90.00
_cell.angle_gamma   90.00
#
_symmetry.space_group_name_H-M   'P 1'
#
loop_
_entity.id
_entity.type
_entity.pdbx_description
1 polymer ?
#
loop_
_entity_poly.entity_id
_entity_poly.type
_entity_poly.pdbx_seq_one_letter_code
_entity_poly.pdbx_strand_id
1 'polypeptide(L)'
;MTYLLKSRFAKMLLGVVLIAAGWLTGGTAAVVHADSPVTSTAFYAAYLDVQQVAEAADNGLTSGVVDFLKSKDTPLDQKAAAVNALYASDIGWSERDQANEYARLAYGKNVSALDKSALAPAELFVIGYLQVLDHYLEPDISLITEAAKELPGSLTAALIQALAASQVNMDCSWALTGLVLADATLTKDMRQEAVDIITDYMALYKDYSCQNGAEQTEAALLAGDIIKDSVVLSVGYPQALVKGSRVSIDAANSTITPLVRNGRTLVPLKFVAERFGAAVSWNAATKQVTVSYNKQKKVIPAALTRNGRTYVALRTAMELFGKQMYYRQGLIIISDHLVLDAKDPLDRLADERVRVKLLGSGE
;
A
#
# COMPACT_ATOMS: atom_id res chain seq x y z
N MET A 1 -8.18 8.24 59.18
CA MET A 1 -9.57 7.72 59.14
C MET A 1 -10.21 8.42 57.94
N THR A 2 -10.45 7.86 56.77
CA THR A 2 -10.58 6.47 56.27
C THR A 2 -10.68 6.60 54.73
N TYR A 3 -9.72 6.08 53.96
CA TYR A 3 -9.85 4.96 52.99
C TYR A 3 -10.78 5.15 51.77
N LEU A 4 -10.27 4.75 50.59
CA LEU A 4 -10.90 4.52 49.26
C LEU A 4 -10.88 5.75 48.33
N LEU A 5 -10.14 5.80 47.21
CA LEU A 5 -9.94 4.78 46.18
C LEU A 5 -8.46 4.65 45.72
N LYS A 6 -7.87 3.48 45.98
CA LYS A 6 -6.74 2.93 45.24
C LYS A 6 -7.30 2.10 44.09
N SER A 7 -7.37 2.67 42.90
CA SER A 7 -7.54 1.92 41.66
C SER A 7 -6.83 2.69 40.55
N ARG A 8 -5.72 2.14 40.05
CA ARG A 8 -4.98 2.68 38.90
C ARG A 8 -5.82 2.60 37.60
N PHE A 9 -6.95 1.89 37.63
CA PHE A 9 -7.90 1.76 36.52
C PHE A 9 -8.68 3.05 36.23
N ALA A 10 -8.85 3.94 37.21
CA ALA A 10 -9.65 5.17 37.04
C ALA A 10 -8.90 6.34 36.37
N LYS A 11 -7.61 6.18 36.07
CA LYS A 11 -6.78 7.23 35.44
C LYS A 11 -6.48 6.98 33.96
N MET A 12 -6.89 5.83 33.42
CA MET A 12 -6.75 5.47 31.99
C MET A 12 -7.94 5.97 31.15
N LEU A 13 -8.53 7.11 31.51
CA LEU A 13 -9.71 7.69 30.86
C LEU A 13 -9.55 9.20 30.58
N LEU A 14 -8.32 9.71 30.63
CA LEU A 14 -8.02 11.11 30.30
C LEU A 14 -7.38 11.22 28.92
N GLY A 15 -8.22 11.01 27.90
CA GLY A 15 -7.94 11.23 26.50
C GLY A 15 -9.21 11.21 25.64
N VAL A 16 -10.38 11.46 26.25
CA VAL A 16 -11.65 11.56 25.53
C VAL A 16 -11.83 13.01 25.08
N VAL A 17 -11.61 13.28 23.80
CA VAL A 17 -12.11 14.53 23.19
C VAL A 17 -13.64 14.46 23.15
N LEU A 18 -14.23 15.25 24.05
CA LEU A 18 -15.61 15.70 24.19
C LEU A 18 -16.61 15.29 23.08
N ILE A 19 -17.52 14.36 23.41
CA ILE A 19 -18.86 14.30 22.82
C ILE A 19 -19.76 15.25 23.63
N ALA A 20 -20.00 16.47 23.14
CA ALA A 20 -21.21 17.22 23.46
C ALA A 20 -21.39 18.46 22.56
N ALA A 21 -22.61 18.57 22.01
CA ALA A 21 -23.29 19.77 21.49
C ALA A 21 -22.86 20.34 20.12
N GLY A 22 -23.64 20.00 19.09
CA GLY A 22 -23.57 20.65 17.78
C GLY A 22 -24.66 20.19 16.80
N TRP A 23 -25.91 20.03 17.24
CA TRP A 23 -27.02 20.15 16.29
C TRP A 23 -27.04 21.61 15.82
N LEU A 24 -27.14 21.82 14.50
CA LEU A 24 -27.17 23.10 13.76
C LEU A 24 -25.80 23.61 13.28
N THR A 25 -25.29 23.03 12.20
CA THR A 25 -25.04 23.69 10.91
C THR A 25 -24.33 22.70 9.99
N GLY A 26 -24.67 22.68 8.70
CA GLY A 26 -24.07 21.76 7.72
C GLY A 26 -22.57 22.03 7.59
N GLY A 27 -21.76 21.16 8.19
CA GLY A 27 -20.32 21.12 8.08
C GLY A 27 -19.89 19.65 8.06
N THR A 28 -18.98 19.31 7.15
CA THR A 28 -18.38 17.98 6.99
C THR A 28 -17.93 17.41 8.34
N ALA A 29 -18.39 16.22 8.69
CA ALA A 29 -17.93 15.52 9.89
C ALA A 29 -16.40 15.38 9.83
N ALA A 30 -15.70 16.03 10.76
CA ALA A 30 -14.28 15.82 10.96
C ALA A 30 -14.10 14.40 11.51
N VAL A 31 -13.38 13.55 10.76
CA VAL A 31 -12.96 12.24 11.22
C VAL A 31 -11.95 12.49 12.36
N VAL A 32 -12.28 12.07 13.58
CA VAL A 32 -11.35 12.09 14.72
C VAL A 32 -10.43 10.88 14.56
N HIS A 33 -9.17 11.11 14.21
CA HIS A 33 -8.17 10.04 14.09
C HIS A 33 -7.92 9.40 15.46
N ALA A 34 -7.90 8.07 15.50
CA ALA A 34 -7.45 7.31 16.67
C ALA A 34 -5.91 7.45 16.86
N ASP A 35 -5.44 7.33 18.09
CA ASP A 35 -4.03 7.46 18.48
C ASP A 35 -3.13 6.37 17.86
N SER A 36 -1.80 6.50 17.94
CA SER A 36 -0.82 5.58 17.32
C SER A 36 -1.10 4.09 17.63
N PRO A 37 -1.34 3.22 16.61
CA PRO A 37 -1.50 1.77 16.76
C PRO A 37 -0.42 1.07 17.59
N VAL A 38 0.84 1.47 17.43
CA VAL A 38 1.98 0.77 18.04
C VAL A 38 2.21 1.15 19.50
N THR A 39 1.73 2.32 19.92
CA THR A 39 1.87 2.81 21.31
C THR A 39 0.57 2.75 22.11
N SER A 40 -0.59 2.67 21.44
CA SER A 40 -1.91 2.64 22.09
C SER A 40 -2.43 1.22 22.33
N THR A 41 -1.65 0.21 21.94
CA THR A 41 -1.88 -1.21 22.23
C THR A 41 -1.01 -1.67 23.40
N ALA A 42 -1.43 -1.37 24.63
CA ALA A 42 -0.71 -1.73 25.86
C ALA A 42 -0.84 -3.23 26.21
N PHE A 43 -0.53 -4.11 25.25
CA PHE A 43 -0.70 -5.55 25.39
C PHE A 43 0.26 -6.19 26.41
N TYR A 44 1.31 -5.47 26.83
CA TYR A 44 2.17 -5.89 27.95
C TYR A 44 1.38 -6.16 29.24
N ALA A 45 0.19 -5.56 29.41
CA ALA A 45 -0.68 -5.77 30.55
C ALA A 45 -1.05 -7.26 30.76
N ALA A 46 -1.16 -8.03 29.67
CA ALA A 46 -1.43 -9.46 29.69
C ALA A 46 -0.25 -10.32 30.17
N TYR A 47 0.89 -9.70 30.49
CA TYR A 47 2.15 -10.34 30.86
C TYR A 47 2.75 -9.80 32.17
N LEU A 48 1.99 -9.05 32.97
CA LEU A 48 2.50 -8.50 34.24
C LEU A 48 2.81 -9.56 35.31
N ASP A 49 2.42 -10.82 35.09
CA ASP A 49 2.89 -11.98 35.86
C ASP A 49 4.34 -12.37 35.56
N VAL A 50 4.89 -11.92 34.42
CA VAL A 50 6.30 -12.09 34.06
C VAL A 50 7.11 -10.97 34.70
N GLN A 51 8.00 -11.32 35.63
CA GLN A 51 8.76 -10.38 36.44
C GLN A 51 9.44 -9.28 35.61
N GLN A 52 10.12 -9.64 34.52
CA GLN A 52 10.88 -8.68 33.70
C GLN A 52 9.99 -7.79 32.84
N VAL A 53 8.74 -8.20 32.53
CA VAL A 53 7.77 -7.33 31.87
C VAL A 53 7.27 -6.27 32.86
N ALA A 54 6.96 -6.66 34.09
CA ALA A 54 6.60 -5.73 35.15
C ALA A 54 7.75 -4.76 35.48
N GLU A 55 8.99 -5.28 35.55
CA GLU A 55 10.20 -4.46 35.75
C GLU A 55 10.41 -3.47 34.60
N ALA A 56 10.22 -3.89 33.34
CA ALA A 56 10.31 -2.99 32.19
C ALA A 56 9.28 -1.83 32.27
N ALA A 57 8.06 -2.11 32.72
CA ALA A 57 7.02 -1.09 32.90
C ALA A 57 7.32 -0.09 34.02
N ASP A 58 7.85 -0.56 35.15
CA ASP A 58 8.06 0.26 36.35
C ASP A 58 9.45 0.92 36.39
N ASN A 59 10.47 0.28 35.82
CA ASN A 59 11.88 0.65 35.97
C ASN A 59 12.62 0.86 34.64
N GLY A 60 12.00 0.57 33.50
CA GLY A 60 12.61 0.74 32.18
C GLY A 60 13.67 -0.33 31.88
N LEU A 61 14.67 0.02 31.08
CA LEU A 61 15.66 -0.90 30.55
C LEU A 61 16.79 -1.21 31.55
N THR A 62 16.47 -1.97 32.60
CA THR A 62 17.44 -2.44 33.59
C THR A 62 18.32 -3.57 33.02
N SER A 63 19.41 -3.93 33.72
CA SER A 63 20.23 -5.09 33.32
C SER A 63 19.43 -6.39 33.29
N GLY A 64 18.47 -6.56 34.21
CA GLY A 64 17.59 -7.74 34.23
C GLY A 64 16.69 -7.82 33.00
N VAL A 65 16.16 -6.68 32.56
CA VAL A 65 15.37 -6.58 31.31
C VAL A 65 16.24 -6.84 30.08
N VAL A 66 17.47 -6.31 30.04
CA VAL A 66 18.41 -6.56 28.93
C VAL A 66 18.74 -8.05 28.81
N ASP A 67 19.11 -8.71 29.92
CA ASP A 67 19.42 -10.14 29.92
C ASP A 67 18.22 -10.99 29.47
N PHE A 68 17.01 -10.60 29.90
CA PHE A 68 15.76 -11.23 29.52
C PHE A 68 15.45 -11.10 28.02
N LEU A 69 15.63 -9.90 27.45
CA LEU A 69 15.45 -9.64 26.02
C LEU A 69 16.48 -10.35 25.15
N LYS A 70 17.72 -10.49 25.63
CA LYS A 70 18.81 -11.17 24.93
C LYS A 70 18.75 -12.69 25.02
N SER A 71 18.18 -13.23 26.11
CA SER A 71 18.13 -14.67 26.36
C SER A 71 17.46 -15.44 25.22
N LYS A 72 18.03 -16.61 24.87
CA LYS A 72 17.47 -17.52 23.85
C LYS A 72 16.28 -18.33 24.36
N ASP A 73 16.16 -18.44 25.68
CA ASP A 73 15.12 -19.24 26.33
C ASP A 73 13.83 -18.43 26.57
N THR A 74 13.90 -17.11 26.45
CA THR A 74 12.73 -16.23 26.59
C THR A 74 11.84 -16.34 25.35
N PRO A 75 10.55 -16.71 25.52
CA PRO A 75 9.58 -16.72 24.43
C PRO A 75 9.43 -15.36 23.73
N LEU A 76 9.20 -15.37 22.42
CA LEU A 76 9.16 -14.15 21.61
C LEU A 76 8.06 -13.18 22.05
N ASP A 77 6.91 -13.70 22.46
CA ASP A 77 5.76 -12.92 22.92
C ASP A 77 6.06 -12.17 24.23
N GLN A 78 6.79 -12.80 25.15
CA GLN A 78 7.26 -12.15 26.36
C GLN A 78 8.33 -11.09 26.08
N LYS A 79 9.20 -11.31 25.08
CA LYS A 79 10.14 -10.27 24.61
C LYS A 79 9.37 -9.08 24.03
N ALA A 80 8.37 -9.33 23.20
CA ALA A 80 7.51 -8.28 22.63
C ALA A 80 6.79 -7.51 23.74
N ALA A 81 6.25 -8.21 24.74
CA ALA A 81 5.59 -7.58 25.89
C ALA A 81 6.55 -6.72 26.73
N ALA A 82 7.76 -7.20 26.99
CA ALA A 82 8.78 -6.41 27.69
C ALA A 82 9.16 -5.14 26.91
N VAL A 83 9.33 -5.24 25.58
CA VAL A 83 9.58 -4.07 24.73
C VAL A 83 8.40 -3.09 24.78
N ASN A 84 7.16 -3.55 24.64
CA ASN A 84 5.96 -2.71 24.73
C ASN A 84 5.84 -2.04 26.13
N ALA A 85 6.19 -2.75 27.20
CA ALA A 85 6.21 -2.24 28.57
C ALA A 85 7.20 -1.08 28.80
N LEU A 86 8.36 -1.07 28.12
CA LEU A 86 9.32 0.04 28.21
C LEU A 86 8.72 1.40 27.83
N TYR A 87 7.60 1.39 27.09
CA TYR A 87 6.89 2.59 26.64
C TYR A 87 5.61 2.88 27.43
N ALA A 88 5.38 2.18 28.55
CA ALA A 88 4.20 2.34 29.39
C ALA A 88 4.10 3.69 30.15
N SER A 89 5.22 4.42 30.31
CA SER A 89 5.25 5.66 31.10
C SER A 89 5.15 6.92 30.23
N ASP A 90 4.27 7.85 30.64
CA ASP A 90 4.02 9.17 30.01
C ASP A 90 5.18 10.18 30.13
N ILE A 91 6.35 9.75 30.61
CA ILE A 91 7.49 10.65 30.82
C ILE A 91 8.06 11.00 29.45
N GLY A 92 7.68 12.18 28.95
CA GLY A 92 8.31 12.93 27.85
C GLY A 92 8.57 12.12 26.59
N TRP A 93 7.68 12.20 25.61
CA TRP A 93 7.83 11.63 24.26
C TRP A 93 8.95 12.28 23.41
N SER A 94 9.92 12.95 24.03
CA SER A 94 11.08 13.52 23.34
C SER A 94 12.17 12.45 23.17
N GLU A 95 12.43 12.07 21.92
CA GLU A 95 13.59 11.31 21.42
C GLU A 95 14.08 10.19 22.37
N ARG A 96 13.29 9.13 22.49
CA ARG A 96 13.76 7.89 23.13
C ARG A 96 14.76 7.21 22.21
N ASP A 97 15.84 6.70 22.79
CA ASP A 97 16.94 5.99 22.09
C ASP A 97 17.16 4.61 22.72
N GLN A 98 16.06 3.93 23.07
CA GLN A 98 16.11 2.64 23.76
C GLN A 98 16.76 1.56 22.88
N ALA A 99 16.63 1.65 21.56
CA ALA A 99 17.28 0.72 20.64
C ALA A 99 18.81 0.78 20.76
N ASN A 100 19.43 1.98 20.79
CA ASN A 100 20.87 2.10 21.00
C ASN A 100 21.29 1.83 22.45
N GLU A 101 20.48 2.20 23.44
CA GLU A 101 20.77 1.85 24.84
C GLU A 101 20.79 0.32 25.02
N TYR A 102 19.78 -0.38 24.52
CA TYR A 102 19.74 -1.85 24.53
C TYR A 102 20.94 -2.43 23.79
N ALA A 103 21.24 -1.95 22.59
CA ALA A 103 22.38 -2.44 21.82
C ALA A 103 23.71 -2.26 22.56
N ARG A 104 23.90 -1.13 23.26
CA ARG A 104 25.09 -0.88 24.08
C ARG A 104 25.18 -1.81 25.26
N LEU A 105 24.08 -2.01 26.00
CA LEU A 105 24.06 -2.88 27.17
C LEU A 105 24.20 -4.37 26.78
N ALA A 106 23.55 -4.80 25.71
CA ALA A 106 23.54 -6.20 25.27
C ALA A 106 24.79 -6.62 24.48
N TYR A 107 25.33 -5.72 23.64
CA TYR A 107 26.36 -6.04 22.65
C TYR A 107 27.58 -5.10 22.68
N GLY A 108 27.57 -4.06 23.52
CA GLY A 108 28.67 -3.09 23.62
C GLY A 108 28.78 -2.14 22.42
N LYS A 109 27.75 -2.04 21.58
CA LYS A 109 27.77 -1.25 20.32
C LYS A 109 26.43 -0.55 20.10
N ASN A 110 26.42 0.57 19.38
CA ASN A 110 25.19 1.16 18.84
C ASN A 110 24.62 0.28 17.73
N VAL A 111 23.32 0.43 17.44
CA VAL A 111 22.60 -0.36 16.42
C VAL A 111 23.27 -0.27 15.06
N SER A 112 23.75 0.91 14.67
CA SER A 112 24.42 1.15 13.38
C SER A 112 25.75 0.40 13.22
N ALA A 113 26.38 -0.04 14.32
CA ALA A 113 27.65 -0.76 14.33
C ALA A 113 27.50 -2.28 14.57
N LEU A 114 26.25 -2.78 14.70
CA LEU A 114 25.98 -4.20 14.84
C LEU A 114 26.14 -4.93 13.50
N ASP A 115 26.72 -6.13 13.55
CA ASP A 115 26.62 -7.07 12.45
C ASP A 115 25.27 -7.78 12.54
N LYS A 116 24.27 -7.22 11.85
CA LYS A 116 22.90 -7.72 11.87
C LYS A 116 22.80 -9.17 11.35
N SER A 117 23.69 -9.59 10.46
CA SER A 117 23.70 -10.94 9.91
C SER A 117 24.13 -12.02 10.91
N ALA A 118 24.78 -11.61 12.01
CA ALA A 118 25.23 -12.50 13.08
C ALA A 118 24.22 -12.64 14.23
N LEU A 119 23.12 -11.87 14.22
CA LEU A 119 22.09 -11.89 15.25
C LEU A 119 21.03 -12.95 14.96
N ALA A 120 20.51 -13.59 16.00
CA ALA A 120 19.36 -14.48 15.85
C ALA A 120 18.10 -13.67 15.43
N PRO A 121 17.13 -14.29 14.72
CA PRO A 121 15.91 -13.57 14.30
C PRO A 121 15.14 -12.90 15.44
N ALA A 122 15.10 -13.53 16.62
CA ALA A 122 14.46 -12.94 17.82
C ALA A 122 15.24 -11.73 18.39
N GLU A 123 16.56 -11.67 18.21
CA GLU A 123 17.38 -10.52 18.61
C GLU A 123 17.17 -9.35 17.65
N LEU A 124 17.13 -9.63 16.33
CA LEU A 124 16.77 -8.64 15.29
C LEU A 124 15.36 -8.09 15.53
N PHE A 125 14.42 -8.95 15.91
CA PHE A 125 13.06 -8.58 16.24
C PHE A 125 13.01 -7.57 17.40
N VAL A 126 13.72 -7.83 18.51
CA VAL A 126 13.77 -6.92 19.66
C VAL A 126 14.31 -5.54 19.26
N ILE A 127 15.44 -5.50 18.55
CA ILE A 127 16.05 -4.24 18.11
C ILE A 127 15.11 -3.49 17.17
N GLY A 128 14.54 -4.19 16.18
CA GLY A 128 13.62 -3.60 15.22
C GLY A 128 12.36 -3.04 15.89
N TYR A 129 11.82 -3.73 16.90
CA TYR A 129 10.63 -3.25 17.59
C TYR A 129 10.94 -2.01 18.47
N LEU A 130 12.09 -1.98 19.14
CA LEU A 130 12.57 -0.79 19.85
C LEU A 130 12.73 0.41 18.90
N GLN A 131 13.32 0.21 17.72
CA GLN A 131 13.48 1.30 16.73
C GLN A 131 12.14 1.88 16.27
N VAL A 132 11.12 1.02 16.09
CA VAL A 132 9.77 1.47 15.75
C VAL A 132 9.18 2.32 16.87
N LEU A 133 9.32 1.91 18.13
CA LEU A 133 8.75 2.62 19.27
C LEU A 133 9.50 3.91 19.62
N ASP A 134 10.83 3.94 19.43
CA ASP A 134 11.67 5.14 19.58
C ASP A 134 11.23 6.27 18.63
N HIS A 135 10.83 5.91 17.41
CA HIS A 135 10.45 6.86 16.34
C HIS A 135 9.02 6.63 15.82
N TYR A 136 8.08 6.35 16.71
CA TYR A 136 6.73 5.91 16.31
C TYR A 136 5.95 6.88 15.41
N LEU A 137 6.27 8.19 15.37
CA LEU A 137 5.63 9.13 14.44
C LEU A 137 6.02 8.86 12.98
N GLU A 138 7.28 8.48 12.72
CA GLU A 138 7.82 8.16 11.39
C GLU A 138 8.78 6.95 11.51
N PRO A 139 8.26 5.74 11.81
CA PRO A 139 9.11 4.62 12.20
C PRO A 139 9.83 3.99 10.99
N ASP A 140 11.11 3.67 11.15
CA ASP A 140 11.81 2.75 10.25
C ASP A 140 11.40 1.30 10.59
N ILE A 141 10.57 0.71 9.73
CA ILE A 141 10.07 -0.66 9.92
C ILE A 141 10.95 -1.73 9.23
N SER A 142 12.10 -1.36 8.66
CA SER A 142 12.91 -2.27 7.85
C SER A 142 13.40 -3.47 8.65
N LEU A 143 13.95 -3.22 9.85
CA LEU A 143 14.56 -4.27 10.67
C LEU A 143 13.52 -5.22 11.27
N ILE A 144 12.38 -4.69 11.74
CA ILE A 144 11.27 -5.53 12.24
C ILE A 144 10.67 -6.37 11.12
N THR A 145 10.62 -5.84 9.89
CA THR A 145 10.15 -6.57 8.71
C THR A 145 11.13 -7.68 8.29
N GLU A 146 12.44 -7.43 8.37
CA GLU A 146 13.46 -8.44 8.14
C GLU A 146 13.38 -9.57 9.17
N ALA A 147 13.27 -9.23 10.46
CA ALA A 147 13.12 -10.21 11.53
C ALA A 147 11.86 -11.08 11.38
N ALA A 148 10.72 -10.48 10.99
CA ALA A 148 9.48 -11.21 10.77
C ALA A 148 9.58 -12.22 9.60
N LYS A 149 10.34 -11.92 8.54
CA LYS A 149 10.58 -12.85 7.42
C LYS A 149 11.35 -14.10 7.85
N GLU A 150 12.26 -13.95 8.80
CA GLU A 150 13.04 -15.05 9.40
C GLU A 150 12.26 -15.79 10.52
N LEU A 151 11.05 -15.32 10.84
CA LEU A 151 10.12 -15.91 11.83
C LEU A 151 8.73 -16.20 11.22
N PRO A 152 8.64 -16.88 10.05
CA PRO A 152 7.42 -16.92 9.23
C PRO A 152 6.23 -17.66 9.86
N GLY A 153 6.46 -18.46 10.91
CA GLY A 153 5.42 -19.21 11.60
C GLY A 153 4.91 -18.57 12.89
N SER A 154 5.43 -17.42 13.29
CA SER A 154 5.12 -16.78 14.58
C SER A 154 3.98 -15.76 14.43
N LEU A 155 2.89 -15.95 15.17
CA LEU A 155 1.83 -14.94 15.27
C LEU A 155 2.38 -13.66 15.89
N THR A 156 3.21 -13.78 16.92
CA THR A 156 3.85 -12.64 17.60
C THR A 156 4.63 -11.77 16.62
N ALA A 157 5.50 -12.39 15.82
CA ALA A 157 6.32 -11.64 14.87
C ALA A 157 5.47 -10.96 13.81
N ALA A 158 4.50 -11.67 13.24
CA ALA A 158 3.60 -11.16 12.21
C ALA A 158 2.71 -10.02 12.73
N LEU A 159 2.15 -10.16 13.94
CA LEU A 159 1.21 -9.17 14.48
C LEU A 159 1.93 -7.89 14.91
N ILE A 160 3.13 -7.99 15.49
CA ILE A 160 3.93 -6.81 15.86
C ILE A 160 4.46 -6.10 14.61
N GLN A 161 4.86 -6.85 13.56
CA GLN A 161 5.20 -6.25 12.27
C GLN A 161 3.99 -5.56 11.64
N ALA A 162 2.79 -6.13 11.73
CA ALA A 162 1.57 -5.51 11.24
C ALA A 162 1.21 -4.24 12.01
N LEU A 163 1.45 -4.18 13.33
CA LEU A 163 1.30 -2.96 14.12
C LEU A 163 2.30 -1.88 13.68
N ALA A 164 3.55 -2.24 13.45
CA ALA A 164 4.55 -1.31 12.90
C ALA A 164 4.15 -0.78 11.51
N ALA A 165 3.66 -1.66 10.62
CA ALA A 165 3.16 -1.26 9.31
C ALA A 165 1.89 -0.39 9.41
N SER A 166 1.03 -0.65 10.40
CA SER A 166 -0.17 0.15 10.69
C SER A 166 0.20 1.56 11.14
N GLN A 167 1.32 1.71 11.86
CA GLN A 167 1.83 3.03 12.22
C GLN A 167 2.25 3.86 10.99
N VAL A 168 2.82 3.22 9.96
CA VAL A 168 3.16 3.85 8.67
C VAL A 168 1.92 4.14 7.83
N ASN A 169 0.87 3.34 7.98
CA ASN A 169 -0.36 3.43 7.20
C ASN A 169 -1.61 3.25 8.07
N MET A 170 -1.93 4.29 8.84
CA MET A 170 -2.96 4.26 9.88
C MET A 170 -4.36 3.91 9.35
N ASP A 171 -4.71 4.37 8.14
CA ASP A 171 -5.99 4.06 7.50
C ASP A 171 -6.12 2.56 7.15
N CYS A 172 -4.99 1.85 7.05
CA CYS A 172 -4.93 0.42 6.75
C CYS A 172 -4.81 -0.48 7.99
N SER A 173 -4.83 0.08 9.20
CA SER A 173 -4.54 -0.67 10.43
C SER A 173 -5.40 -1.92 10.60
N TRP A 174 -6.72 -1.83 10.35
CA TRP A 174 -7.63 -2.97 10.43
C TRP A 174 -7.34 -4.04 9.36
N ALA A 175 -7.02 -3.63 8.14
CA ALA A 175 -6.74 -4.56 7.05
C ALA A 175 -5.42 -5.32 7.28
N LEU A 176 -4.37 -4.61 7.71
CA LEU A 176 -3.05 -5.19 7.95
C LEU A 176 -3.08 -6.20 9.10
N THR A 177 -3.69 -5.84 10.22
CA THR A 177 -3.79 -6.74 11.39
C THR A 177 -4.80 -7.87 11.16
N GLY A 178 -5.91 -7.59 10.48
CA GLY A 178 -6.93 -8.59 10.13
C GLY A 178 -6.39 -9.74 9.27
N LEU A 179 -5.48 -9.46 8.33
CA LEU A 179 -4.82 -10.49 7.52
C LEU A 179 -4.00 -11.47 8.38
N VAL A 180 -3.26 -10.95 9.36
CA VAL A 180 -2.46 -11.77 10.29
C VAL A 180 -3.36 -12.59 11.20
N LEU A 181 -4.41 -11.99 11.76
CA LEU A 181 -5.34 -12.67 12.66
C LEU A 181 -6.13 -13.79 11.95
N ALA A 182 -6.44 -13.61 10.66
CA ALA A 182 -7.12 -14.60 9.84
C ALA A 182 -6.20 -15.74 9.35
N ASP A 183 -4.88 -15.60 9.46
CA ASP A 183 -3.94 -16.64 9.05
C ASP A 183 -3.94 -17.81 10.05
N ALA A 184 -4.56 -18.91 9.64
CA ALA A 184 -4.64 -20.14 10.41
C ALA A 184 -3.35 -20.96 10.38
N THR A 185 -2.36 -20.60 9.55
CA THR A 185 -1.08 -21.30 9.45
C THR A 185 -0.06 -20.84 10.50
N LEU A 186 -0.30 -19.67 11.11
CA LEU A 186 0.57 -19.13 12.16
C LEU A 186 0.39 -19.88 13.48
N THR A 187 1.52 -20.17 14.14
CA THR A 187 1.56 -20.66 15.52
C THR A 187 1.02 -19.58 16.43
N LYS A 188 0.04 -19.92 17.28
CA LYS A 188 -0.56 -19.01 18.26
C LYS A 188 0.36 -18.85 19.49
N ASP A 189 1.53 -18.28 19.26
CA ASP A 189 2.61 -18.12 20.24
C ASP A 189 2.50 -16.84 21.08
N MET A 190 1.48 -16.01 20.86
CA MET A 190 1.11 -14.86 21.70
C MET A 190 -0.09 -15.23 22.58
N ARG A 191 -0.13 -14.75 23.84
CA ARG A 191 -1.27 -14.94 24.76
C ARG A 191 -2.54 -14.36 24.14
N GLN A 192 -3.64 -15.09 24.25
CA GLN A 192 -4.92 -14.65 23.70
C GLN A 192 -5.36 -13.29 24.26
N GLU A 193 -5.17 -13.04 25.55
CA GLU A 193 -5.48 -11.74 26.17
C GLU A 193 -4.71 -10.57 25.52
N ALA A 194 -3.45 -10.79 25.11
CA ALA A 194 -2.68 -9.77 24.40
C ALA A 194 -3.21 -9.55 22.98
N VAL A 195 -3.59 -10.62 22.28
CA VAL A 195 -4.24 -10.56 20.97
C VAL A 195 -5.56 -9.80 21.05
N ASP A 196 -6.35 -10.03 22.10
CA ASP A 196 -7.62 -9.36 22.34
C ASP A 196 -7.41 -7.86 22.56
N ILE A 197 -6.45 -7.46 23.41
CA ILE A 197 -6.08 -6.04 23.63
C ILE A 197 -5.71 -5.35 22.31
N ILE A 198 -4.90 -6.01 21.46
CA ILE A 198 -4.50 -5.47 20.16
C ILE A 198 -5.73 -5.35 19.24
N THR A 199 -6.53 -6.40 19.14
CA THR A 199 -7.67 -6.48 18.23
C THR A 199 -8.75 -5.47 18.59
N ASP A 200 -9.04 -5.29 19.89
CA ASP A 200 -10.03 -4.34 20.39
C ASP A 200 -9.65 -2.90 20.02
N TYR A 201 -8.36 -2.55 20.12
CA TYR A 201 -7.87 -1.24 19.67
C TYR A 201 -7.90 -1.12 18.15
N MET A 202 -7.46 -2.14 17.41
CA MET A 202 -7.49 -2.15 15.95
C MET A 202 -8.91 -2.04 15.38
N ALA A 203 -9.92 -2.51 16.11
CA ALA A 203 -11.32 -2.40 15.72
C ALA A 203 -11.79 -0.94 15.59
N LEU A 204 -11.12 0.03 16.24
CA LEU A 204 -11.37 1.46 16.05
C LEU A 204 -11.09 1.91 14.59
N TYR A 205 -10.26 1.16 13.86
CA TYR A 205 -9.92 1.41 12.46
C TYR A 205 -10.78 0.61 11.46
N LYS A 206 -11.76 -0.16 11.93
CA LYS A 206 -12.53 -1.10 11.09
C LYS A 206 -13.32 -0.43 9.97
N ASP A 207 -13.80 0.78 10.22
CA ASP A 207 -14.58 1.56 9.27
C ASP A 207 -13.71 2.49 8.41
N TYR A 208 -12.40 2.55 8.67
CA TYR A 208 -11.46 3.28 7.83
C TYR A 208 -11.21 2.46 6.56
N SER A 209 -11.44 3.09 5.41
CA SER A 209 -11.10 2.46 4.14
C SER A 209 -9.59 2.50 3.95
N CYS A 210 -8.93 1.34 4.00
CA CYS A 210 -7.53 1.19 3.61
C CYS A 210 -7.34 1.64 2.15
N GLN A 211 -7.02 2.91 1.96
CA GLN A 211 -6.67 3.51 0.68
C GLN A 211 -5.24 4.04 0.77
N ASN A 212 -4.23 3.15 0.81
CA ASN A 212 -2.79 3.43 0.62
C ASN A 212 -2.44 4.88 0.15
N GLY A 213 -2.26 5.84 1.07
CA GLY A 213 -2.71 7.22 0.83
C GLY A 213 -1.89 8.18 -0.05
N ALA A 214 -0.59 8.00 -0.30
CA ALA A 214 0.18 8.96 -1.11
C ALA A 214 0.38 8.45 -2.54
N GLU A 215 1.11 7.34 -2.71
CA GLU A 215 1.41 6.77 -4.03
C GLU A 215 0.16 6.19 -4.73
N GLN A 216 -0.86 5.72 -4.00
CA GLN A 216 -2.11 5.27 -4.65
C GLN A 216 -3.11 6.41 -4.87
N THR A 217 -3.03 7.50 -4.11
CA THR A 217 -3.78 8.73 -4.42
C THR A 217 -3.15 9.42 -5.61
N GLU A 218 -1.82 9.53 -5.69
CA GLU A 218 -1.10 10.00 -6.86
C GLU A 218 -1.33 9.08 -8.07
N ALA A 219 -1.27 7.76 -7.90
CA ALA A 219 -1.58 6.82 -8.98
C ALA A 219 -3.07 6.87 -9.37
N ALA A 220 -3.99 7.14 -8.44
CA ALA A 220 -5.41 7.30 -8.74
C ALA A 220 -5.71 8.64 -9.44
N LEU A 221 -5.05 9.73 -9.03
CA LEU A 221 -5.13 11.04 -9.67
C LEU A 221 -4.52 10.97 -11.07
N LEU A 222 -3.32 10.40 -11.20
CA LEU A 222 -2.66 10.15 -12.47
C LEU A 222 -3.48 9.21 -13.35
N ALA A 223 -4.06 8.13 -12.80
CA ALA A 223 -4.99 7.28 -13.54
C ALA A 223 -6.22 8.07 -13.99
N GLY A 224 -6.77 8.96 -13.15
CA GLY A 224 -7.85 9.87 -13.49
C GLY A 224 -7.49 10.78 -14.67
N ASP A 225 -6.32 11.39 -14.63
CA ASP A 225 -5.79 12.27 -15.68
C ASP A 225 -5.52 11.50 -16.99
N ILE A 226 -4.88 10.32 -16.89
CA ILE A 226 -4.73 9.37 -18.00
C ILE A 226 -6.10 9.14 -18.63
N ILE A 227 -7.07 8.71 -17.84
CA ILE A 227 -8.38 8.30 -18.32
C ILE A 227 -9.09 9.47 -19.01
N LYS A 228 -8.99 10.68 -18.45
CA LYS A 228 -9.66 11.88 -18.93
C LYS A 228 -9.10 12.40 -20.25
N ASP A 229 -7.80 12.31 -20.47
CA ASP A 229 -7.12 12.95 -21.60
C ASP A 229 -6.49 11.96 -22.61
N SER A 230 -6.87 10.68 -22.56
CA SER A 230 -6.34 9.66 -23.45
C SER A 230 -7.39 8.81 -24.17
N VAL A 231 -6.89 8.07 -25.16
CA VAL A 231 -7.54 6.90 -25.74
C VAL A 231 -6.81 5.65 -25.22
N VAL A 232 -7.49 4.83 -24.44
CA VAL A 232 -6.96 3.61 -23.83
C VAL A 232 -7.53 2.38 -24.53
N LEU A 233 -6.67 1.47 -24.97
CA LEU A 233 -7.03 0.17 -25.54
C LEU A 233 -6.28 -0.97 -24.84
N SER A 234 -6.76 -2.19 -24.99
CA SER A 234 -6.03 -3.40 -24.58
C SER A 234 -6.02 -4.44 -25.70
N VAL A 235 -4.87 -5.08 -25.90
CA VAL A 235 -4.73 -6.21 -26.83
C VAL A 235 -5.76 -7.29 -26.49
N GLY A 236 -6.48 -7.75 -27.51
CA GLY A 236 -7.52 -8.78 -27.37
C GLY A 236 -8.84 -8.29 -26.77
N TYR A 237 -8.97 -7.00 -26.43
CA TYR A 237 -10.19 -6.45 -25.82
C TYR A 237 -10.97 -5.57 -26.82
N PRO A 238 -12.30 -5.75 -26.96
CA PRO A 238 -13.10 -5.07 -27.98
C PRO A 238 -13.66 -3.71 -27.56
N GLN A 239 -13.42 -3.29 -26.32
CA GLN A 239 -13.81 -1.98 -25.80
C GLN A 239 -12.55 -1.13 -25.59
N ALA A 240 -12.76 0.17 -25.49
CA ALA A 240 -11.74 1.18 -25.20
C ALA A 240 -12.28 2.20 -24.19
N LEU A 241 -11.39 2.93 -23.52
CA LEU A 241 -11.74 4.16 -22.83
C LEU A 241 -11.37 5.34 -23.74
N VAL A 242 -12.32 6.23 -23.96
CA VAL A 242 -12.10 7.49 -24.68
C VAL A 242 -12.52 8.60 -23.75
N LYS A 243 -11.54 9.34 -23.21
CA LYS A 243 -11.78 10.41 -22.24
C LYS A 243 -12.70 9.96 -21.11
N GLY A 244 -12.39 8.80 -20.53
CA GLY A 244 -13.13 8.15 -19.45
C GLY A 244 -14.39 7.39 -19.82
N SER A 245 -14.93 7.59 -21.03
CA SER A 245 -16.12 6.88 -21.47
C SER A 245 -15.75 5.55 -22.11
N ARG A 246 -16.38 4.45 -21.66
CA ARG A 246 -16.27 3.15 -22.32
C ARG A 246 -17.00 3.18 -23.66
N VAL A 247 -16.31 2.77 -24.71
CA VAL A 247 -16.85 2.69 -26.06
C VAL A 247 -16.43 1.40 -26.74
N SER A 248 -17.32 0.84 -27.56
CA SER A 248 -16.94 -0.26 -28.44
C SER A 248 -15.95 0.24 -29.49
N ILE A 249 -14.89 -0.54 -29.75
CA ILE A 249 -13.93 -0.25 -30.82
C ILE A 249 -14.63 -0.31 -32.19
N ASP A 250 -15.57 -1.24 -32.33
CA ASP A 250 -16.46 -1.34 -33.49
C ASP A 250 -17.85 -1.75 -33.00
N ALA A 251 -18.83 -0.86 -33.17
CA ALA A 251 -20.20 -1.10 -32.73
C ALA A 251 -20.88 -2.26 -33.48
N ALA A 252 -20.44 -2.58 -34.70
CA ALA A 252 -21.02 -3.62 -35.52
C ALA A 252 -20.29 -4.97 -35.39
N ASN A 253 -19.07 -4.99 -34.83
CA ASN A 253 -18.26 -6.21 -34.77
C ASN A 253 -17.30 -6.25 -33.57
N SER A 254 -17.70 -6.98 -32.52
CA SER A 254 -16.89 -7.18 -31.31
C SER A 254 -15.65 -8.06 -31.51
N THR A 255 -15.43 -8.66 -32.68
CA THR A 255 -14.18 -9.39 -32.97
C THR A 255 -13.03 -8.47 -33.35
N ILE A 256 -13.30 -7.16 -33.49
CA ILE A 256 -12.30 -6.14 -33.79
C ILE A 256 -11.64 -5.70 -32.49
N THR A 257 -10.37 -6.11 -32.32
CA THR A 257 -9.56 -5.79 -31.14
C THR A 257 -8.14 -5.42 -31.59
N PRO A 258 -7.38 -4.64 -30.80
CA PRO A 258 -5.94 -4.57 -30.99
C PRO A 258 -5.33 -5.97 -30.89
N LEU A 259 -4.27 -6.22 -31.64
CA LEU A 259 -3.66 -7.55 -31.73
C LEU A 259 -2.15 -7.44 -31.90
N VAL A 260 -1.43 -8.50 -31.52
CA VAL A 260 0.00 -8.63 -31.81
C VAL A 260 0.16 -9.57 -33.00
N ARG A 261 0.94 -9.14 -34.00
CA ARG A 261 1.31 -9.97 -35.15
C ARG A 261 2.75 -9.67 -35.56
N ASN A 262 3.55 -10.70 -35.76
CA ASN A 262 4.96 -10.59 -36.14
C ASN A 262 5.75 -9.66 -35.21
N GLY A 263 5.52 -9.78 -33.89
CA GLY A 263 6.16 -8.93 -32.89
C GLY A 263 5.73 -7.47 -32.88
N ARG A 264 4.69 -7.09 -33.65
CA ARG A 264 4.17 -5.72 -33.71
C ARG A 264 2.74 -5.66 -33.21
N THR A 265 2.46 -4.67 -32.38
CA THR A 265 1.09 -4.33 -31.97
C THR A 265 0.40 -3.58 -33.11
N LEU A 266 -0.73 -4.12 -33.56
CA LEU A 266 -1.57 -3.55 -34.60
C LEU A 266 -2.88 -3.06 -33.98
N VAL A 267 -3.32 -1.87 -34.40
CA VAL A 267 -4.55 -1.23 -33.94
C VAL A 267 -5.52 -0.99 -35.10
N PRO A 268 -6.85 -1.05 -34.87
CA PRO A 268 -7.83 -0.68 -35.88
C PRO A 268 -7.70 0.80 -36.27
N LEU A 269 -7.28 1.05 -37.51
CA LEU A 269 -6.88 2.39 -37.96
C LEU A 269 -8.03 3.39 -37.86
N LYS A 270 -9.22 3.01 -38.33
CA LYS A 270 -10.39 3.90 -38.36
C LYS A 270 -10.76 4.38 -36.96
N PHE A 271 -10.83 3.45 -35.99
CA PHE A 271 -11.13 3.77 -34.60
C PHE A 271 -10.15 4.81 -34.04
N VAL A 272 -8.85 4.55 -34.16
CA VAL A 272 -7.81 5.46 -33.62
C VAL A 272 -7.83 6.81 -34.35
N ALA A 273 -7.93 6.81 -35.69
CA ALA A 273 -7.89 8.02 -36.50
C ALA A 273 -9.06 8.97 -36.20
N GLU A 274 -10.28 8.45 -36.10
CA GLU A 274 -11.47 9.27 -35.86
C GLU A 274 -11.43 9.95 -34.48
N ARG A 275 -10.83 9.32 -33.46
CA ARG A 275 -10.65 9.94 -32.14
C ARG A 275 -9.72 11.14 -32.15
N PHE A 276 -8.84 11.22 -33.13
CA PHE A 276 -7.96 12.37 -33.33
C PHE A 276 -8.44 13.31 -34.44
N GLY A 277 -9.69 13.16 -34.90
CA GLY A 277 -10.26 14.04 -35.92
C GLY A 277 -9.72 13.80 -37.33
N ALA A 278 -9.07 12.67 -37.57
CA ALA A 278 -8.60 12.29 -38.89
C ALA A 278 -9.68 11.53 -39.66
N ALA A 279 -9.80 11.83 -40.95
CA ALA A 279 -10.70 11.10 -41.85
C ALA A 279 -9.95 9.94 -42.52
N VAL A 280 -10.58 8.77 -42.57
CA VAL A 280 -10.01 7.57 -43.18
C VAL A 280 -10.85 7.15 -44.39
N SER A 281 -10.21 7.05 -45.56
CA SER A 281 -10.81 6.58 -46.80
C SER A 281 -10.09 5.33 -47.28
N TRP A 282 -10.86 4.31 -47.67
CA TRP A 282 -10.34 3.09 -48.27
C TRP A 282 -10.57 3.11 -49.78
N ASN A 283 -9.51 2.86 -50.55
CA ASN A 283 -9.61 2.62 -51.98
C ASN A 283 -9.48 1.11 -52.24
N ALA A 284 -10.60 0.47 -52.62
CA ALA A 284 -10.65 -0.96 -52.88
C ALA A 284 -9.86 -1.38 -54.13
N ALA A 285 -9.82 -0.52 -55.17
CA ALA A 285 -9.12 -0.82 -56.42
C ALA A 285 -7.60 -0.87 -56.21
N THR A 286 -7.05 0.05 -55.41
CA THR A 286 -5.61 0.12 -55.14
C THR A 286 -5.21 -0.58 -53.84
N LYS A 287 -6.17 -1.06 -53.05
CA LYS A 287 -5.97 -1.64 -51.71
C LYS A 287 -5.17 -0.74 -50.77
N GLN A 288 -5.46 0.56 -50.83
CA GLN A 288 -4.76 1.58 -50.06
C GLN A 288 -5.71 2.29 -49.10
N VAL A 289 -5.20 2.66 -47.93
CA VAL A 289 -5.87 3.58 -47.03
C VAL A 289 -5.29 4.97 -47.19
N THR A 290 -6.15 5.97 -47.32
CA THR A 290 -5.79 7.39 -47.22
C THR A 290 -6.27 7.94 -45.90
N VAL A 291 -5.35 8.48 -45.11
CA VAL A 291 -5.64 9.21 -43.87
C VAL A 291 -5.49 10.70 -44.15
N SER A 292 -6.52 11.48 -43.84
CA SER A 292 -6.51 12.94 -43.95
C SER A 292 -6.55 13.55 -42.56
N TYR A 293 -5.50 14.30 -42.18
CA TYR A 293 -5.34 14.90 -40.86
C TYR A 293 -4.62 16.25 -41.00
N ASN A 294 -5.10 17.31 -40.36
CA ASN A 294 -4.50 18.66 -40.43
C ASN A 294 -4.12 19.14 -41.84
N LYS A 295 -5.03 18.96 -42.81
CA LYS A 295 -4.85 19.27 -44.25
C LYS A 295 -3.76 18.43 -44.96
N GLN A 296 -3.11 17.51 -44.26
CA GLN A 296 -2.19 16.53 -44.84
C GLN A 296 -2.95 15.27 -45.24
N LYS A 297 -2.53 14.66 -46.35
CA LYS A 297 -2.99 13.34 -46.78
C LYS A 297 -1.83 12.37 -46.76
N LYS A 298 -1.96 11.29 -46.01
CA LYS A 298 -1.02 10.16 -46.04
C LYS A 298 -1.69 8.95 -46.66
N VAL A 299 -1.06 8.41 -47.69
CA VAL A 299 -1.40 7.08 -48.22
C VAL A 299 -0.58 6.04 -47.47
N ILE A 300 -1.25 5.05 -46.88
CA ILE A 300 -0.64 3.90 -46.23
C ILE A 300 -0.74 2.71 -47.18
N PRO A 301 0.37 2.33 -47.86
CA PRO A 301 0.37 1.15 -48.71
C PRO A 301 0.33 -0.13 -47.86
N ALA A 302 -0.32 -1.17 -48.38
CA ALA A 302 -0.31 -2.52 -47.80
C ALA A 302 -0.81 -2.62 -46.34
N ALA A 303 -1.79 -1.80 -45.97
CA ALA A 303 -2.41 -1.90 -44.65
C ALA A 303 -3.12 -3.25 -44.48
N LEU A 304 -2.87 -3.93 -43.35
CA LEU A 304 -3.45 -5.25 -43.09
C LEU A 304 -4.97 -5.12 -43.00
N THR A 305 -5.71 -5.91 -43.78
CA THR A 305 -7.16 -6.01 -43.63
C THR A 305 -7.53 -7.32 -42.93
N ARG A 306 -8.30 -7.24 -41.86
CA ARG A 306 -8.84 -8.38 -41.11
C ARG A 306 -10.27 -8.09 -40.70
N ASN A 307 -11.17 -9.06 -40.91
CA ASN A 307 -12.60 -8.93 -40.59
C ASN A 307 -13.24 -7.66 -41.18
N GLY A 308 -12.85 -7.29 -42.41
CA GLY A 308 -13.35 -6.09 -43.09
C GLY A 308 -12.88 -4.76 -42.51
N ARG A 309 -11.87 -4.77 -41.62
CA ARG A 309 -11.27 -3.58 -41.02
C ARG A 309 -9.78 -3.52 -41.27
N THR A 310 -9.29 -2.29 -41.39
CA THR A 310 -7.88 -2.04 -41.62
C THR A 310 -7.13 -1.85 -40.31
N TYR A 311 -5.97 -2.49 -40.22
CA TYR A 311 -5.05 -2.45 -39.11
C TYR A 311 -3.73 -1.82 -39.56
N VAL A 312 -3.16 -1.01 -38.67
CA VAL A 312 -1.82 -0.44 -38.84
C VAL A 312 -0.99 -0.72 -37.61
N ALA A 313 0.34 -0.72 -37.77
CA ALA A 313 1.24 -0.77 -36.62
C ALA A 313 0.99 0.46 -35.73
N LEU A 314 0.93 0.24 -34.41
CA LEU A 314 0.66 1.29 -33.43
C LEU A 314 1.63 2.47 -33.61
N ARG A 315 2.93 2.20 -33.75
CA ARG A 315 3.94 3.23 -34.01
C ARG A 315 3.61 4.10 -35.24
N THR A 316 3.18 3.49 -36.34
CA THR A 316 2.80 4.22 -37.55
C THR A 316 1.60 5.14 -37.30
N ALA A 317 0.60 4.68 -36.54
CA ALA A 317 -0.52 5.54 -36.17
C ALA A 317 -0.06 6.74 -35.33
N MET A 318 0.86 6.53 -34.38
CA MET A 318 1.36 7.60 -33.52
C MET A 318 2.16 8.65 -34.30
N GLU A 319 3.02 8.20 -35.22
CA GLU A 319 3.77 9.07 -36.12
C GLU A 319 2.85 9.93 -37.01
N LEU A 320 1.73 9.37 -37.48
CA LEU A 320 0.79 10.11 -38.33
C LEU A 320 0.03 11.21 -37.61
N PHE A 321 -0.27 10.98 -36.33
CA PHE A 321 -1.11 11.90 -35.55
C PHE A 321 -0.29 12.79 -34.60
N GLY A 322 1.02 12.56 -34.51
CA GLY A 322 1.92 13.27 -33.60
C GLY A 322 1.58 13.01 -32.14
N LYS A 323 1.16 11.79 -31.80
CA LYS A 323 0.74 11.41 -30.43
C LYS A 323 1.84 10.67 -29.69
N GLN A 324 1.81 10.77 -28.36
CA GLN A 324 2.61 9.94 -27.49
C GLN A 324 1.90 8.61 -27.23
N MET A 325 2.68 7.54 -27.04
CA MET A 325 2.14 6.23 -26.68
C MET A 325 2.87 5.62 -25.48
N TYR A 326 2.09 4.99 -24.62
CA TYR A 326 2.56 4.08 -23.61
C TYR A 326 2.07 2.67 -23.92
N TYR A 327 2.95 1.68 -23.75
CA TYR A 327 2.64 0.27 -23.95
C TYR A 327 3.24 -0.59 -22.85
N ARG A 328 2.40 -1.29 -22.08
CA ARG A 328 2.83 -2.29 -21.09
C ARG A 328 1.83 -3.44 -21.02
N GLN A 329 2.32 -4.67 -21.18
CA GLN A 329 1.51 -5.90 -21.04
C GLN A 329 0.18 -5.82 -21.81
N GLY A 330 0.23 -5.35 -23.06
CA GLY A 330 -0.94 -5.26 -23.92
C GLY A 330 -1.85 -4.05 -23.68
N LEU A 331 -1.66 -3.27 -22.60
CA LEU A 331 -2.34 -1.97 -22.42
C LEU A 331 -1.68 -0.95 -23.33
N ILE A 332 -2.50 -0.16 -24.02
CA ILE A 332 -2.11 0.89 -24.95
C ILE A 332 -2.77 2.17 -24.46
N ILE A 333 -1.98 3.20 -24.11
CA ILE A 333 -2.49 4.53 -23.78
C ILE A 333 -1.95 5.51 -24.82
N ILE A 334 -2.84 6.26 -25.46
CA ILE A 334 -2.49 7.26 -26.48
C ILE A 334 -2.95 8.63 -26.00
N SER A 335 -2.03 9.59 -25.93
CA SER A 335 -2.29 10.93 -25.42
C SER A 335 -1.55 12.01 -26.22
N ASP A 336 -1.93 13.27 -26.03
CA ASP A 336 -1.24 14.43 -26.59
C ASP A 336 -0.03 14.87 -25.76
N HIS A 337 -0.13 14.78 -24.43
CA HIS A 337 0.79 15.45 -23.51
C HIS A 337 1.35 14.52 -22.42
N LEU A 338 0.81 13.32 -22.28
CA LEU A 338 1.18 12.43 -21.18
C LEU A 338 2.28 11.47 -21.63
N VAL A 339 3.47 11.62 -21.04
CA VAL A 339 4.61 10.73 -21.22
C VAL A 339 4.73 9.88 -19.97
N LEU A 340 4.46 8.58 -20.11
CA LEU A 340 4.58 7.58 -19.05
C LEU A 340 5.82 6.70 -19.30
N ASP A 341 6.51 6.31 -18.24
CA ASP A 341 7.64 5.39 -18.24
C ASP A 341 7.24 4.03 -17.64
N ALA A 342 7.41 2.97 -18.42
CA ALA A 342 7.11 1.61 -17.97
C ALA A 342 8.03 1.10 -16.83
N LYS A 343 9.14 1.83 -16.57
CA LYS A 343 10.05 1.55 -15.46
C LYS A 343 9.68 2.32 -14.19
N ASP A 344 8.91 3.39 -14.31
CA ASP A 344 8.50 4.20 -13.16
C ASP A 344 7.46 3.45 -12.30
N PRO A 345 7.66 3.33 -10.98
CA PRO A 345 6.71 2.64 -10.10
C PRO A 345 5.32 3.26 -10.06
N LEU A 346 5.22 4.59 -10.03
CA LEU A 346 3.95 5.31 -9.95
C LEU A 346 3.15 5.13 -11.25
N ASP A 347 3.82 5.23 -12.40
CA ASP A 347 3.22 4.99 -13.71
C ASP A 347 2.71 3.54 -13.85
N ARG A 348 3.45 2.56 -13.31
CA ARG A 348 3.02 1.16 -13.30
C ARG A 348 1.76 0.95 -12.46
N LEU A 349 1.68 1.60 -11.31
CA LEU A 349 0.49 1.56 -10.44
C LEU A 349 -0.70 2.25 -11.10
N ALA A 350 -0.49 3.41 -11.70
CA ALA A 350 -1.52 4.17 -12.40
C ALA A 350 -2.06 3.38 -13.59
N ASP A 351 -1.21 2.80 -14.42
CA ASP A 351 -1.68 2.04 -15.59
C ASP A 351 -2.44 0.77 -15.19
N GLU A 352 -2.10 0.13 -14.07
CA GLU A 352 -2.85 -1.03 -13.59
C GLU A 352 -4.27 -0.65 -13.15
N ARG A 353 -4.42 0.53 -12.53
CA ARG A 353 -5.75 1.11 -12.23
C ARG A 353 -6.53 1.41 -13.49
N VAL A 354 -5.87 1.98 -14.51
CA VAL A 354 -6.48 2.23 -15.82
C VAL A 354 -6.92 0.91 -16.48
N ARG A 355 -6.09 -0.14 -16.39
CA ARG A 355 -6.40 -1.48 -16.88
C ARG A 355 -7.64 -2.05 -16.19
N VAL A 356 -7.73 -1.98 -14.87
CA VAL A 356 -8.92 -2.40 -14.12
C VAL A 356 -10.15 -1.60 -14.57
N LYS A 357 -10.03 -0.27 -14.73
CA LYS A 357 -11.14 0.57 -15.22
C LYS A 357 -11.54 0.29 -16.66
N LEU A 358 -10.65 -0.25 -17.51
CA LEU A 358 -10.97 -0.69 -18.86
C LEU A 358 -11.56 -2.10 -18.90
N LEU A 359 -11.01 -3.05 -18.15
CA LEU A 359 -11.33 -4.47 -18.26
C LEU A 359 -12.41 -4.96 -17.28
N GLY A 360 -12.60 -4.27 -16.15
CA GLY A 360 -13.59 -4.66 -15.14
C GLY A 360 -15.02 -4.62 -15.69
N SER A 361 -15.95 -5.30 -15.04
CA SER A 361 -17.39 -5.05 -15.25
C SER A 361 -17.71 -3.64 -14.75
N GLY A 362 -18.39 -2.81 -15.54
CA GLY A 362 -18.82 -1.50 -15.08
C GLY A 362 -19.75 -1.67 -13.88
N GLU A 363 -19.43 -1.04 -12.76
CA GLU A 363 -20.41 -0.69 -11.73
C GLU A 363 -21.24 0.50 -12.19
#